data_AF-A0A7X4Y9C8-F1
#
_entry.id   AF-A0A7X4Y9C8-F1
#
_cell.length_a   1.000
_cell.length_b   1.000
_cell.length_c   1.000
_cell.angle_alpha   90.00
_cell.angle_beta   90.00
_cell.angle_gamma   90.00
#
_symmetry.space_group_name_H-M   'P 1'
#
loop_
_entity.id
_entity.type
_entity.pdbx_description
1 polymer ?
#
loop_
_entity_poly.entity_id
_entity_poly.type
_entity_poly.pdbx_seq_one_letter_code
_entity_poly.pdbx_strand_id
1 'polypeptide(L)'
;MPPKIGGPSTKPLPSSVKLTDGRNYGIHPEGSMEGGKKVPKEKGASLYVNTRVADPKFQHVGDTPSRSPTTYTQGKDTFERYQLPKGVRDCAHHAEEVLHGAPLPTKHAGNRYALASKEKVTGEVFGYTNADNQGLSKAAKEKSPRTVDHRADPRPGEAYGIIRQEEPGKGQSPFHFAPVVARDGTQTVTSEQTAGTKDATARNTYPTMDMYRVGNTGESFHSRYANKQGYGEDAVTVTTQKWGPKTFNEGDPKPELDANPRPTKKQRTE
;
A
#
# COMPACT_ATOMS: atom_id res chain seq x y z
N MET A 1 27.40 25.98 30.29
CA MET A 1 27.50 24.51 30.18
C MET A 1 26.99 24.12 28.80
N PRO A 2 27.78 23.41 27.97
CA PRO A 2 27.28 22.89 26.72
C PRO A 2 26.17 21.86 26.99
N PRO A 3 25.10 21.79 26.17
CA PRO A 3 24.05 20.81 26.35
C PRO A 3 24.66 19.41 26.17
N LYS A 4 24.43 18.52 27.16
CA LYS A 4 24.74 17.10 27.02
C LYS A 4 23.97 16.58 25.82
N ILE A 5 24.69 16.25 24.74
CA ILE A 5 24.14 15.50 23.61
C ILE A 5 23.81 14.11 24.15
N GLY A 6 22.55 13.89 24.50
CA GLY A 6 22.08 12.59 24.97
C GLY A 6 22.29 11.56 23.87
N GLY A 7 23.07 10.52 24.17
CA GLY A 7 23.21 9.38 23.28
C GLY A 7 21.86 8.71 22.98
N PRO A 8 21.79 7.84 21.96
CA PRO A 8 20.58 7.13 21.62
C PRO A 8 20.00 6.42 22.85
N SER A 9 18.73 6.67 23.14
CA SER A 9 18.05 6.02 24.27
C SER A 9 17.52 4.66 23.83
N THR A 10 17.71 3.64 24.64
CA THR A 10 17.15 2.30 24.42
C THR A 10 15.90 2.12 25.27
N LYS A 11 14.81 1.63 24.66
CA LYS A 11 13.54 1.34 25.34
C LYS A 11 13.07 -0.09 25.03
N PRO A 12 12.20 -0.68 25.86
CA PRO A 12 11.46 -1.87 25.46
C PRO A 12 10.58 -1.56 24.23
N LEU A 13 10.45 -2.52 23.32
CA LEU A 13 9.49 -2.45 22.22
C LEU A 13 8.06 -2.42 22.81
N PRO A 14 7.19 -1.49 22.40
CA PRO A 14 5.83 -1.45 22.93
C PRO A 14 5.09 -2.76 22.66
N SER A 15 4.32 -3.23 23.64
CA SER A 15 3.55 -4.50 23.53
C SER A 15 2.48 -4.46 22.45
N SER A 16 2.06 -3.27 22.02
CA SER A 16 1.13 -3.03 20.93
C SER A 16 1.77 -3.13 19.53
N VAL A 17 3.10 -3.33 19.44
CA VAL A 17 3.76 -3.58 18.16
C VAL A 17 3.57 -5.04 17.76
N LYS A 18 2.89 -5.27 16.64
CA LYS A 18 2.83 -6.58 15.99
C LYS A 18 4.07 -6.76 15.13
N LEU A 19 4.78 -7.86 15.34
CA LEU A 19 5.93 -8.24 14.52
C LEU A 19 5.53 -9.20 13.41
N THR A 20 6.25 -9.12 12.30
CA THR A 20 6.37 -10.21 11.32
C THR A 20 6.97 -11.46 11.97
N ASP A 21 6.71 -12.63 11.41
CA ASP A 21 7.17 -13.94 11.90
C ASP A 21 8.70 -14.02 11.87
N GLY A 22 9.29 -13.53 10.78
CA GLY A 22 10.73 -13.38 10.64
C GLY A 22 11.26 -12.18 11.43
N ARG A 23 10.43 -11.45 12.17
CA ARG A 23 10.78 -10.34 13.08
C ARG A 23 11.64 -9.27 12.41
N ASN A 24 11.61 -9.16 11.08
CA ASN A 24 12.35 -8.14 10.34
C ASN A 24 11.66 -6.78 10.43
N TYR A 25 10.33 -6.79 10.55
CA TYR A 25 9.50 -5.60 10.66
C TYR A 25 8.44 -5.71 11.77
N GLY A 26 8.04 -4.56 12.30
CA GLY A 26 6.95 -4.39 13.23
C GLY A 26 6.12 -3.15 12.94
N ILE A 27 4.85 -3.16 13.33
CA ILE A 27 3.94 -2.02 13.19
C ILE A 27 3.02 -1.91 14.40
N HIS A 28 2.34 -0.78 14.55
CA HIS A 28 1.09 -0.74 15.29
C HIS A 28 -0.08 -0.94 14.32
N PRO A 29 -0.77 -2.10 14.32
CA PRO A 29 -1.96 -2.30 13.49
C PRO A 29 -3.04 -1.25 13.76
N GLU A 30 -3.99 -1.12 12.84
CA GLU A 30 -5.16 -0.25 13.06
C GLU A 30 -5.85 -0.56 14.40
N GLY A 31 -6.22 0.49 15.13
CA GLY A 31 -6.96 0.32 16.39
C GLY A 31 -6.12 -0.21 17.55
N SER A 32 -4.82 -0.36 17.39
CA SER A 32 -3.92 -0.80 18.46
C SER A 32 -4.08 0.02 19.74
N MET A 33 -3.98 -0.68 20.88
CA MET A 33 -4.09 -0.13 22.22
C MET A 33 -2.78 -0.36 22.98
N GLU A 34 -2.30 0.65 23.69
CA GLU A 34 -1.12 0.58 24.56
C GLU A 34 -1.50 1.11 25.95
N GLY A 35 -1.34 0.29 26.99
CA GLY A 35 -1.75 0.66 28.35
C GLY A 35 -3.24 1.04 28.46
N GLY A 36 -4.11 0.35 27.71
CA GLY A 36 -5.56 0.63 27.69
C GLY A 36 -5.97 1.88 26.91
N LYS A 37 -5.04 2.57 26.24
CA LYS A 37 -5.33 3.75 25.41
C LYS A 37 -5.03 3.48 23.95
N LYS A 38 -5.81 4.07 23.05
CA LYS A 38 -5.55 3.99 21.60
C LYS A 38 -4.18 4.61 21.30
N VAL A 39 -3.38 3.89 20.52
CA VAL A 39 -2.08 4.39 20.06
C VAL A 39 -2.33 5.68 19.23
N PRO A 40 -1.64 6.79 19.55
CA PRO A 40 -1.75 8.02 18.77
C PRO A 40 -1.44 7.79 17.29
N LYS A 41 -2.16 8.45 16.37
CA LYS A 41 -2.07 8.17 14.92
C LYS A 41 -0.66 8.35 14.36
N GLU A 42 0.08 9.34 14.85
CA GLU A 42 1.47 9.56 14.49
C GLU A 42 2.31 8.31 14.80
N LYS A 43 2.19 7.77 16.03
CA LYS A 43 2.88 6.53 16.39
C LYS A 43 2.34 5.34 15.60
N GLY A 44 1.04 5.32 15.31
CA GLY A 44 0.39 4.32 14.46
C GLY A 44 1.00 4.21 13.08
N ALA A 45 1.43 5.34 12.50
CA ALA A 45 2.09 5.44 11.19
C ALA A 45 3.60 5.14 11.24
N SER A 46 4.04 4.25 12.15
CA SER A 46 5.45 3.89 12.30
C SER A 46 5.73 2.47 11.81
N LEU A 47 6.87 2.33 11.13
CA LEU A 47 7.51 1.06 10.82
C LEU A 47 8.67 0.84 11.80
N TYR A 48 8.66 -0.28 12.51
CA TYR A 48 9.78 -0.73 13.33
C TYR A 48 10.62 -1.70 12.51
N VAL A 49 11.88 -1.38 12.26
CA VAL A 49 12.78 -2.19 11.42
C VAL A 49 13.83 -2.80 12.31
N ASN A 50 14.00 -4.11 12.25
CA ASN A 50 15.03 -4.80 13.03
C ASN A 50 16.42 -4.43 12.50
N THR A 51 17.35 -4.07 13.38
CA THR A 51 18.70 -3.63 13.02
C THR A 51 19.53 -4.72 12.33
N ARG A 52 19.09 -5.99 12.39
CA ARG A 52 19.72 -7.10 11.66
C ARG A 52 19.40 -7.09 10.16
N VAL A 53 18.36 -6.37 9.74
CA VAL A 53 18.01 -6.22 8.32
C VAL A 53 19.08 -5.33 7.69
N ALA A 54 20.01 -5.94 6.98
CA ALA A 54 21.03 -5.20 6.24
C ALA A 54 20.38 -4.41 5.10
N ASP A 55 20.66 -3.10 5.02
CA ASP A 55 20.12 -2.17 4.01
C ASP A 55 18.58 -2.28 3.87
N PRO A 56 17.80 -1.85 4.89
CA PRO A 56 16.36 -2.03 4.88
C PRO A 56 15.73 -1.22 3.75
N LYS A 57 15.43 -1.88 2.63
CA LYS A 57 14.68 -1.31 1.52
C LYS A 57 13.20 -1.46 1.79
N PHE A 58 12.60 -0.42 2.35
CA PHE A 58 11.15 -0.27 2.41
C PHE A 58 10.70 0.91 1.54
N GLN A 59 9.57 0.73 0.86
CA GLN A 59 9.01 1.74 -0.02
C GLN A 59 8.35 2.86 0.80
N HIS A 60 8.52 4.11 0.39
CA HIS A 60 7.91 5.28 1.04
C HIS A 60 7.68 6.41 0.04
N VAL A 61 6.84 7.38 0.40
CA VAL A 61 6.61 8.59 -0.40
C VAL A 61 7.66 9.65 -0.06
N GLY A 62 8.37 10.17 -1.07
CA GLY A 62 9.29 11.30 -0.92
C GLY A 62 10.57 10.94 -0.18
N ASP A 63 11.07 11.89 0.63
CA ASP A 63 12.32 11.72 1.39
C ASP A 63 12.25 10.54 2.36
N THR A 64 13.43 10.03 2.75
CA THR A 64 13.57 8.94 3.71
C THR A 64 12.80 9.25 5.00
N PRO A 65 11.90 8.33 5.45
CA PRO A 65 11.14 8.50 6.67
C PRO A 65 12.01 8.85 7.87
N SER A 66 11.54 9.77 8.71
CA SER A 66 12.31 10.25 9.86
C SER A 66 12.57 9.10 10.84
N ARG A 67 13.85 8.75 11.01
CA ARG A 67 14.30 7.76 11.99
C ARG A 67 14.28 8.37 13.40
N SER A 68 13.69 7.64 14.35
CA SER A 68 13.72 8.02 15.76
C SER A 68 15.14 7.90 16.33
N PRO A 69 15.58 8.80 17.22
CA PRO A 69 16.83 8.64 17.96
C PRO A 69 16.74 7.56 19.05
N THR A 70 15.56 6.98 19.28
CA THR A 70 15.34 5.89 20.22
C THR A 70 15.42 4.55 19.51
N THR A 71 16.19 3.61 20.07
CA THR A 71 16.16 2.20 19.70
C THR A 71 15.22 1.44 20.62
N TYR A 72 14.59 0.40 20.08
CA TYR A 72 13.62 -0.44 20.79
C TYR A 72 14.13 -1.86 20.88
N THR A 73 13.85 -2.57 21.97
CA THR A 73 14.36 -3.94 22.19
C THR A 73 13.25 -4.91 22.56
N GLN A 74 13.33 -6.13 22.03
CA GLN A 74 12.47 -7.23 22.47
C GLN A 74 13.27 -8.54 22.42
N GLY A 75 13.59 -9.08 23.60
CA GLY A 75 14.52 -10.21 23.70
C GLY A 75 15.92 -9.80 23.20
N LYS A 76 16.42 -10.50 22.17
CA LYS A 76 17.73 -10.22 21.54
C LYS A 76 17.64 -9.26 20.34
N ASP A 77 16.43 -8.94 19.89
CA ASP A 77 16.25 -8.08 18.73
C ASP A 77 16.27 -6.60 19.13
N THR A 78 16.89 -5.79 18.27
CA THR A 78 16.87 -4.32 18.36
C THR A 78 16.17 -3.77 17.14
N PHE A 79 15.36 -2.74 17.32
CA PHE A 79 14.56 -2.12 16.28
C PHE A 79 14.78 -0.61 16.24
N GLU A 80 14.85 -0.07 15.04
CA GLU A 80 14.76 1.35 14.76
C GLU A 80 13.33 1.70 14.34
N ARG A 81 12.81 2.84 14.78
CA ARG A 81 11.47 3.29 14.39
C ARG A 81 11.56 4.37 13.30
N TYR A 82 10.84 4.15 12.22
CA TYR A 82 10.70 5.06 11.09
C TYR A 82 9.28 5.58 11.04
N GLN A 83 9.13 6.91 11.14
CA GLN A 83 7.84 7.58 11.03
C GLN A 83 7.51 7.83 9.57
N LEU A 84 6.44 7.21 9.04
CA LEU A 84 5.99 7.50 7.69
C LEU A 84 5.39 8.92 7.61
N PRO A 85 5.60 9.62 6.48
CA PRO A 85 5.04 10.96 6.28
C PRO A 85 3.52 10.91 6.20
N LYS A 86 2.91 12.09 6.39
CA LYS A 86 1.47 12.26 6.15
C LYS A 86 1.18 12.13 4.66
N GLY A 87 0.07 11.47 4.34
CA GLY A 87 -0.44 11.30 2.98
C GLY A 87 -1.76 12.02 2.75
N VAL A 88 -2.24 11.89 1.52
CA VAL A 88 -3.57 12.32 1.10
C VAL A 88 -4.61 11.33 1.64
N ARG A 89 -5.75 11.82 2.12
CA ARG A 89 -6.85 10.97 2.61
C ARG A 89 -7.64 10.34 1.46
N ASP A 90 -6.97 9.49 0.70
CA ASP A 90 -7.46 8.76 -0.47
C ASP A 90 -6.62 7.50 -0.64
N CYS A 91 -7.26 6.32 -0.62
CA CYS A 91 -6.56 5.04 -0.70
C CYS A 91 -5.83 4.83 -2.04
N ALA A 92 -6.44 5.24 -3.15
CA ALA A 92 -5.88 5.03 -4.48
C ALA A 92 -4.73 6.02 -4.71
N HIS A 93 -4.94 7.30 -4.42
CA HIS A 93 -3.90 8.32 -4.58
C HIS A 93 -2.67 8.01 -3.70
N HIS A 94 -2.88 7.63 -2.43
CA HIS A 94 -1.77 7.26 -1.54
C HIS A 94 -1.02 6.03 -2.05
N ALA A 95 -1.74 5.02 -2.58
CA ALA A 95 -1.10 3.87 -3.20
C ALA A 95 -0.22 4.30 -4.38
N GLU A 96 -0.72 5.15 -5.27
CA GLU A 96 0.05 5.64 -6.40
C GLU A 96 1.32 6.40 -5.98
N GLU A 97 1.23 7.26 -4.96
CA GLU A 97 2.40 7.96 -4.40
C GLU A 97 3.44 6.99 -3.86
N VAL A 98 3.02 5.94 -3.13
CA VAL A 98 3.93 4.92 -2.60
C VAL A 98 4.56 4.12 -3.75
N LEU A 99 3.77 3.68 -4.73
CA LEU A 99 4.24 2.98 -5.94
C LEU A 99 5.31 3.80 -6.69
N HIS A 100 5.18 5.13 -6.69
CA HIS A 100 6.13 6.03 -7.36
C HIS A 100 7.31 6.44 -6.50
N GLY A 101 7.19 6.31 -5.19
CA GLY A 101 8.16 6.82 -4.23
C GLY A 101 8.16 8.35 -4.12
N ALA A 102 7.11 9.02 -4.62
CA ALA A 102 7.09 10.48 -4.74
C ALA A 102 5.66 11.03 -4.60
N PRO A 103 5.50 12.23 -4.03
CA PRO A 103 4.21 12.94 -4.07
C PRO A 103 3.72 13.15 -5.50
N LEU A 104 2.45 12.87 -5.76
CA LEU A 104 1.80 13.08 -7.07
C LEU A 104 0.80 14.25 -7.01
N PRO A 105 0.53 14.96 -8.12
CA PRO A 105 -0.46 16.04 -8.13
C PRO A 105 -1.82 15.55 -7.64
N THR A 106 -2.41 16.21 -6.63
CA THR A 106 -3.77 15.90 -6.19
C THR A 106 -4.77 16.45 -7.22
N LYS A 107 -5.91 15.75 -7.39
CA LYS A 107 -6.96 16.08 -8.38
C LYS A 107 -7.65 17.43 -8.08
N HIS A 108 -6.99 18.57 -8.27
CA HIS A 108 -7.59 19.89 -7.94
C HIS A 108 -7.26 21.03 -8.91
N ALA A 109 -6.42 20.83 -9.93
CA ALA A 109 -6.21 21.80 -10.99
C ALA A 109 -6.80 21.29 -12.32
N GLY A 110 -8.08 21.60 -12.58
CA GLY A 110 -8.70 21.49 -13.90
C GLY A 110 -9.25 20.11 -14.30
N ASN A 111 -9.86 19.33 -13.37
CA ASN A 111 -10.40 17.98 -13.64
C ASN A 111 -9.37 16.99 -14.20
N ARG A 112 -8.10 17.20 -13.84
CA ARG A 112 -6.99 16.35 -14.25
C ARG A 112 -6.74 15.31 -13.17
N TYR A 113 -6.71 14.04 -13.56
CA TYR A 113 -6.25 12.95 -12.72
C TYR A 113 -5.02 12.30 -13.34
N ALA A 114 -4.13 11.79 -12.50
CA ALA A 114 -3.01 10.98 -12.95
C ALA A 114 -3.44 9.52 -12.82
N LEU A 115 -3.35 8.77 -13.91
CA LEU A 115 -3.38 7.32 -13.81
C LEU A 115 -1.93 6.87 -13.71
N ALA A 116 -1.61 6.18 -12.62
CA ALA A 116 -0.24 5.86 -12.26
C ALA A 116 -0.06 4.36 -11.91
N SER A 117 -1.06 3.52 -12.18
CA SER A 117 -0.92 2.10 -11.89
C SER A 117 -1.59 1.23 -12.95
N LYS A 118 -1.10 0.00 -13.05
CA LYS A 118 -1.69 -1.06 -13.87
C LYS A 118 -1.84 -2.33 -13.06
N GLU A 119 -2.84 -3.13 -13.40
CA GLU A 119 -2.99 -4.46 -12.84
C GLU A 119 -1.91 -5.39 -13.41
N LYS A 120 -1.33 -6.23 -12.55
CA LYS A 120 -0.10 -6.98 -12.83
C LYS A 120 -0.29 -8.13 -13.82
N VAL A 121 -1.43 -8.81 -13.81
CA VAL A 121 -1.72 -10.01 -14.63
C VAL A 121 -2.14 -9.64 -16.05
N THR A 122 -3.05 -8.69 -16.19
CA THR A 122 -3.61 -8.19 -17.44
C THR A 122 -2.68 -7.16 -18.08
N GLY A 123 -1.99 -6.36 -17.27
CA GLY A 123 -1.20 -5.22 -17.72
C GLY A 123 -2.03 -3.97 -17.99
N GLU A 124 -3.35 -4.01 -17.73
CA GLU A 124 -4.26 -2.91 -17.99
C GLU A 124 -4.18 -1.80 -16.94
N VAL A 125 -4.35 -0.56 -17.38
CA VAL A 125 -4.35 0.62 -16.50
C VAL A 125 -5.51 0.55 -15.53
N PHE A 126 -5.23 0.75 -14.25
CA PHE A 126 -6.23 0.82 -13.20
C PHE A 126 -6.68 2.27 -12.98
N GLY A 127 -7.94 2.49 -12.60
CA GLY A 127 -8.41 3.78 -12.08
C GLY A 127 -9.17 4.66 -13.05
N TYR A 128 -9.49 4.17 -14.26
CA TYR A 128 -10.22 4.93 -15.28
C TYR A 128 -11.72 5.04 -14.96
N THR A 129 -12.42 3.92 -14.77
CA THR A 129 -13.81 3.87 -14.27
C THR A 129 -14.01 2.68 -13.33
N ASN A 130 -15.10 2.68 -12.54
CA ASN A 130 -15.45 1.52 -11.71
C ASN A 130 -15.72 0.27 -12.55
N ALA A 131 -16.45 0.42 -13.68
CA ALA A 131 -16.75 -0.68 -14.59
C ALA A 131 -15.47 -1.27 -15.20
N ASP A 132 -14.50 -0.42 -15.57
CA ASP A 132 -13.19 -0.85 -16.06
C ASP A 132 -12.43 -1.65 -14.99
N ASN A 133 -12.43 -1.15 -13.75
CA ASN A 133 -11.78 -1.83 -12.63
C ASN A 133 -12.43 -3.20 -12.32
N GLN A 134 -13.74 -3.32 -12.47
CA GLN A 134 -14.46 -4.59 -12.36
C GLN A 134 -14.09 -5.53 -13.50
N GLY A 135 -14.15 -5.06 -14.76
CA GLY A 135 -13.80 -5.85 -15.94
C GLY A 135 -12.37 -6.39 -15.88
N LEU A 136 -11.39 -5.54 -15.56
CA LEU A 136 -9.99 -5.94 -15.48
C LEU A 136 -9.73 -6.92 -14.34
N SER A 137 -10.43 -6.79 -13.21
CA SER A 137 -10.23 -7.69 -12.06
C SER A 137 -10.83 -9.08 -12.35
N LYS A 138 -11.98 -9.15 -13.02
CA LYS A 138 -12.52 -10.42 -13.56
C LYS A 138 -11.55 -11.05 -14.55
N ALA A 139 -11.04 -10.27 -15.51
CA ALA A 139 -10.07 -10.76 -16.50
C ALA A 139 -8.76 -11.26 -15.85
N ALA A 140 -8.26 -10.58 -14.82
CA ALA A 140 -7.10 -11.04 -14.04
C ALA A 140 -7.38 -12.39 -13.36
N LYS A 141 -8.56 -12.54 -12.77
CA LYS A 141 -9.00 -13.78 -12.10
C LYS A 141 -9.18 -14.93 -13.09
N GLU A 142 -9.72 -14.69 -14.27
CA GLU A 142 -9.84 -15.69 -15.33
C GLU A 142 -8.48 -16.11 -15.88
N LYS A 143 -7.60 -15.14 -16.18
CA LYS A 143 -6.29 -15.37 -16.78
C LYS A 143 -5.31 -16.04 -15.80
N SER A 144 -5.36 -15.68 -14.53
CA SER A 144 -4.45 -16.19 -13.50
C SER A 144 -5.12 -16.33 -12.13
N PRO A 145 -6.04 -17.30 -11.96
CA PRO A 145 -6.78 -17.50 -10.71
C PRO A 145 -5.88 -17.83 -9.51
N ARG A 146 -4.64 -18.26 -9.76
CA ARG A 146 -3.66 -18.61 -8.73
C ARG A 146 -2.84 -17.43 -8.20
N THR A 147 -3.02 -16.23 -8.74
CA THR A 147 -2.27 -15.02 -8.37
C THR A 147 -3.18 -13.85 -7.95
N VAL A 148 -4.46 -14.12 -7.73
CA VAL A 148 -5.48 -13.17 -7.28
C VAL A 148 -6.05 -13.62 -5.93
N ASP A 149 -6.99 -12.85 -5.39
CA ASP A 149 -7.72 -13.14 -4.16
C ASP A 149 -6.76 -13.37 -2.98
N HIS A 150 -6.92 -14.47 -2.23
CA HIS A 150 -6.02 -14.80 -1.12
C HIS A 150 -4.56 -14.91 -1.55
N ARG A 151 -4.28 -15.14 -2.84
CA ARG A 151 -2.94 -15.33 -3.42
C ARG A 151 -2.40 -14.10 -4.14
N ALA A 152 -3.09 -12.95 -4.08
CA ALA A 152 -2.52 -11.70 -4.53
C ALA A 152 -1.18 -11.47 -3.80
N ASP A 153 -0.13 -11.14 -4.57
CA ASP A 153 1.26 -11.19 -4.09
C ASP A 153 2.06 -9.91 -4.45
N PRO A 154 1.66 -8.74 -3.91
CA PRO A 154 2.41 -7.51 -4.10
C PRO A 154 3.76 -7.54 -3.37
N ARG A 155 4.77 -7.00 -4.05
CA ARG A 155 6.10 -6.69 -3.52
C ARG A 155 6.13 -5.25 -2.98
N PRO A 156 7.14 -4.87 -2.16
CA PRO A 156 7.37 -3.47 -1.85
C PRO A 156 7.41 -2.61 -3.13
N GLY A 157 6.64 -1.52 -3.17
CA GLY A 157 6.44 -0.72 -4.40
C GLY A 157 5.31 -1.19 -5.31
N GLU A 158 4.56 -2.22 -4.92
CA GLU A 158 3.29 -2.64 -5.50
C GLU A 158 2.16 -2.50 -4.46
N ALA A 159 0.91 -2.69 -4.86
CA ALA A 159 -0.24 -2.61 -3.95
C ALA A 159 -1.19 -3.79 -4.12
N TYR A 160 -1.89 -4.12 -3.03
CA TYR A 160 -3.15 -4.83 -3.14
C TYR A 160 -4.22 -3.87 -3.64
N GLY A 161 -5.09 -4.35 -4.53
CA GLY A 161 -6.37 -3.71 -4.85
C GLY A 161 -7.49 -4.70 -4.64
N ILE A 162 -8.52 -4.36 -3.86
CA ILE A 162 -9.77 -5.14 -3.79
C ILE A 162 -10.88 -4.37 -4.47
N ILE A 163 -11.58 -5.02 -5.40
CA ILE A 163 -12.60 -4.41 -6.25
C ILE A 163 -13.93 -5.12 -5.99
N ARG A 164 -14.95 -4.34 -5.59
CA ARG A 164 -16.33 -4.80 -5.49
C ARG A 164 -16.86 -5.12 -6.88
N GLN A 165 -17.45 -6.30 -7.06
CA GLN A 165 -17.98 -6.73 -8.35
C GLN A 165 -19.43 -6.32 -8.59
N GLU A 166 -20.14 -5.95 -7.53
CA GLU A 166 -21.45 -5.30 -7.57
C GLU A 166 -21.34 -3.77 -7.56
N GLU A 167 -22.40 -3.08 -7.99
CA GLU A 167 -22.46 -1.62 -7.88
C GLU A 167 -22.49 -1.21 -6.40
N PRO A 168 -21.60 -0.31 -5.93
CA PRO A 168 -21.59 0.11 -4.53
C PRO A 168 -22.89 0.82 -4.15
N GLY A 169 -23.48 0.40 -3.04
CA GLY A 169 -24.58 1.13 -2.41
C GLY A 169 -24.12 2.47 -1.82
N LYS A 170 -25.09 3.26 -1.33
CA LYS A 170 -24.82 4.55 -0.71
C LYS A 170 -23.80 4.41 0.44
N GLY A 171 -22.67 5.10 0.32
CA GLY A 171 -21.61 5.11 1.34
C GLY A 171 -20.66 3.92 1.28
N GLN A 172 -20.81 3.01 0.30
CA GLN A 172 -19.83 1.95 0.04
C GLN A 172 -18.79 2.45 -0.97
N SER A 173 -17.53 2.05 -0.76
CA SER A 173 -16.48 2.28 -1.74
C SER A 173 -16.53 1.18 -2.82
N PRO A 174 -16.29 1.51 -4.10
CA PRO A 174 -16.13 0.52 -5.17
C PRO A 174 -14.84 -0.32 -5.01
N PHE A 175 -13.81 0.24 -4.38
CA PHE A 175 -12.51 -0.43 -4.22
C PHE A 175 -11.73 0.09 -3.01
N HIS A 176 -10.67 -0.63 -2.65
CA HIS A 176 -9.64 -0.19 -1.70
C HIS A 176 -8.25 -0.61 -2.16
N PHE A 177 -7.27 0.24 -1.86
CA PHE A 177 -5.87 0.01 -2.17
C PHE A 177 -5.00 0.05 -0.92
N ALA A 178 -4.08 -0.90 -0.85
CA ALA A 178 -3.11 -1.00 0.22
C ALA A 178 -1.70 -1.21 -0.37
N PRO A 179 -0.89 -0.14 -0.50
CA PRO A 179 0.46 -0.27 -1.01
C PRO A 179 1.36 -0.98 0.01
N VAL A 180 2.20 -1.88 -0.49
CA VAL A 180 3.17 -2.62 0.31
C VAL A 180 4.44 -1.79 0.44
N VAL A 181 4.83 -1.55 1.70
CA VAL A 181 6.05 -0.82 2.05
C VAL A 181 7.19 -1.75 2.43
N ALA A 182 6.90 -2.90 3.05
CA ALA A 182 7.92 -3.87 3.44
C ALA A 182 7.39 -5.29 3.35
N ARG A 183 8.28 -6.27 3.34
CA ARG A 183 7.91 -7.69 3.25
C ARG A 183 8.88 -8.59 3.98
N ASP A 184 8.34 -9.55 4.72
CA ASP A 184 9.09 -10.60 5.42
C ASP A 184 8.49 -11.97 5.06
N GLY A 185 9.19 -12.74 4.23
CA GLY A 185 8.67 -13.99 3.67
C GLY A 185 7.34 -13.80 2.94
N THR A 186 6.27 -14.39 3.47
CA THR A 186 4.90 -14.27 2.94
C THR A 186 4.09 -13.14 3.56
N GLN A 187 4.63 -12.43 4.55
CA GLN A 187 3.94 -11.30 5.21
C GLN A 187 4.33 -9.99 4.54
N THR A 188 3.32 -9.24 4.12
CA THR A 188 3.45 -7.88 3.59
C THR A 188 3.04 -6.86 4.64
N VAL A 189 3.79 -5.78 4.76
CA VAL A 189 3.45 -4.61 5.57
C VAL A 189 2.92 -3.52 4.65
N THR A 190 1.75 -2.96 4.94
CA THR A 190 1.09 -1.94 4.14
C THR A 190 1.06 -0.58 4.83
N SER A 191 0.97 0.48 4.03
CA SER A 191 0.73 1.86 4.49
C SER A 191 -0.57 2.35 3.84
N GLU A 192 -1.65 2.40 4.60
CA GLU A 192 -3.00 2.57 4.08
C GLU A 192 -3.60 3.92 4.44
N GLN A 193 -4.41 4.45 3.53
CA GLN A 193 -5.26 5.61 3.76
C GLN A 193 -6.69 5.22 3.47
N THR A 194 -7.64 5.87 4.15
CA THR A 194 -9.06 5.69 3.89
C THR A 194 -9.63 6.96 3.31
N ALA A 195 -10.31 6.86 2.17
CA ALA A 195 -10.99 8.00 1.57
C ALA A 195 -12.01 8.63 2.55
N GLY A 196 -12.11 9.96 2.50
CA GLY A 196 -13.19 10.69 3.17
C GLY A 196 -14.46 10.73 2.33
N THR A 197 -15.45 11.50 2.78
CA THR A 197 -16.67 11.83 1.98
C THR A 197 -16.44 13.00 1.02
N LYS A 198 -15.26 13.62 1.06
CA LYS A 198 -14.85 14.72 0.20
C LYS A 198 -13.46 14.41 -0.33
N ASP A 199 -13.21 14.81 -1.57
CA ASP A 199 -11.91 14.68 -2.21
C ASP A 199 -10.84 15.35 -1.36
N ALA A 200 -9.79 14.60 -1.06
CA ALA A 200 -8.70 15.09 -0.24
C ALA A 200 -7.79 16.00 -1.07
N THR A 201 -7.52 17.20 -0.54
CA THR A 201 -6.71 18.23 -1.21
C THR A 201 -5.31 18.34 -0.64
N ALA A 202 -5.07 17.80 0.56
CA ALA A 202 -3.87 18.04 1.33
C ALA A 202 -3.29 16.75 1.95
N ARG A 203 -1.95 16.73 2.10
CA ARG A 203 -1.20 15.66 2.78
C ARG A 203 -1.13 15.90 4.29
N ASN A 204 -2.26 15.73 4.98
CA ASN A 204 -2.39 16.09 6.39
C ASN A 204 -2.77 14.91 7.30
N THR A 205 -2.89 13.70 6.75
CA THR A 205 -3.33 12.51 7.50
C THR A 205 -2.23 11.47 7.57
N TYR A 206 -1.93 10.98 8.78
CA TYR A 206 -1.01 9.86 8.96
C TYR A 206 -1.65 8.57 8.43
N PRO A 207 -0.91 7.75 7.66
CA PRO A 207 -1.42 6.46 7.19
C PRO A 207 -1.61 5.50 8.36
N THR A 208 -2.48 4.52 8.17
CA THR A 208 -2.57 3.35 9.02
C THR A 208 -1.59 2.30 8.53
N MET A 209 -0.99 1.53 9.44
CA MET A 209 -0.12 0.42 9.08
C MET A 209 -0.86 -0.90 9.27
N ASP A 210 -0.68 -1.85 8.36
CA ASP A 210 -1.21 -3.20 8.55
C ASP A 210 -0.31 -4.31 8.00
N MET A 211 -0.66 -5.55 8.31
CA MET A 211 0.04 -6.77 7.91
C MET A 211 -0.93 -7.78 7.33
N TYR A 212 -0.55 -8.33 6.18
CA TYR A 212 -1.28 -9.40 5.51
C TYR A 212 -0.36 -10.56 5.17
N ARG A 213 -0.91 -11.77 5.10
CA ARG A 213 -0.18 -12.96 4.68
C ARG A 213 -0.70 -13.48 3.35
N VAL A 214 0.20 -13.51 2.36
CA VAL A 214 -0.08 -14.05 1.04
C VAL A 214 -0.41 -15.54 1.14
N GLY A 215 -1.49 -15.96 0.46
CA GLY A 215 -1.98 -17.33 0.39
C GLY A 215 -2.79 -17.80 1.60
N ASN A 216 -2.93 -16.99 2.65
CA ASN A 216 -3.60 -17.40 3.89
C ASN A 216 -5.07 -16.98 3.91
N THR A 217 -5.97 -17.93 4.15
CA THR A 217 -7.42 -17.71 4.14
C THR A 217 -7.97 -16.98 5.38
N GLY A 218 -7.19 -16.78 6.44
CA GLY A 218 -7.56 -15.96 7.59
C GLY A 218 -6.82 -14.62 7.69
N GLU A 219 -5.64 -14.50 7.08
CA GLU A 219 -4.73 -13.36 7.26
C GLU A 219 -4.40 -12.61 5.95
N SER A 220 -4.88 -13.05 4.80
CA SER A 220 -4.67 -12.31 3.54
C SER A 220 -5.50 -11.03 3.49
N PHE A 221 -5.09 -10.10 2.63
CA PHE A 221 -5.85 -8.89 2.32
C PHE A 221 -7.27 -9.23 1.86
N HIS A 222 -7.40 -10.21 0.96
CA HIS A 222 -8.69 -10.70 0.50
C HIS A 222 -9.55 -11.22 1.65
N SER A 223 -9.03 -12.06 2.54
CA SER A 223 -9.79 -12.58 3.68
C SER A 223 -10.39 -11.48 4.55
N ARG A 224 -9.65 -10.38 4.73
CA ARG A 224 -10.10 -9.27 5.57
C ARG A 224 -11.22 -8.47 4.93
N TYR A 225 -11.17 -8.28 3.63
CA TYR A 225 -12.02 -7.29 2.95
C TYR A 225 -13.10 -7.91 2.03
N ALA A 226 -12.91 -9.13 1.53
CA ALA A 226 -13.87 -9.85 0.69
C ALA A 226 -14.92 -10.57 1.54
N ASN A 227 -15.76 -9.79 2.22
CA ASN A 227 -16.89 -10.29 3.00
C ASN A 227 -18.08 -9.33 2.89
N LYS A 228 -19.23 -9.75 3.44
CA LYS A 228 -20.50 -9.00 3.38
C LYS A 228 -20.42 -7.59 3.97
N GLN A 229 -19.58 -7.39 4.98
CA GLN A 229 -19.39 -6.08 5.63
C GLN A 229 -18.34 -5.21 4.91
N GLY A 230 -17.51 -5.82 4.07
CA GLY A 230 -16.48 -5.15 3.28
C GLY A 230 -16.91 -4.94 1.83
N TYR A 231 -16.13 -5.48 0.91
CA TYR A 231 -16.25 -5.27 -0.54
C TYR A 231 -17.15 -6.28 -1.25
N GLY A 232 -17.81 -7.18 -0.51
CA GLY A 232 -18.59 -8.28 -1.06
C GLY A 232 -17.80 -9.60 -1.05
N GLU A 233 -18.51 -10.72 -0.94
CA GLU A 233 -17.90 -12.06 -0.97
C GLU A 233 -17.40 -12.44 -2.37
N ASP A 234 -17.92 -11.76 -3.39
CA ASP A 234 -17.52 -11.90 -4.80
C ASP A 234 -16.41 -10.92 -5.22
N ALA A 235 -15.99 -10.04 -4.31
CA ALA A 235 -14.91 -9.08 -4.55
C ALA A 235 -13.66 -9.79 -5.07
N VAL A 236 -12.92 -9.14 -5.97
CA VAL A 236 -11.68 -9.70 -6.51
C VAL A 236 -10.51 -8.90 -5.98
N THR A 237 -9.51 -9.59 -5.45
CA THR A 237 -8.24 -8.95 -5.05
C THR A 237 -7.18 -9.16 -6.11
N VAL A 238 -6.54 -8.08 -6.54
CA VAL A 238 -5.48 -8.07 -7.54
C VAL A 238 -4.22 -7.41 -6.98
N THR A 239 -3.12 -7.55 -7.72
CA THR A 239 -1.89 -6.78 -7.48
C THR A 239 -1.78 -5.67 -8.51
N THR A 240 -1.58 -4.43 -8.06
CA THR A 240 -1.25 -3.31 -8.94
C THR A 240 0.21 -2.92 -8.80
N GLN A 241 0.78 -2.48 -9.90
CA GLN A 241 2.18 -2.05 -10.00
C GLN A 241 2.27 -0.70 -10.70
N LYS A 242 3.42 -0.04 -10.53
CA LYS A 242 3.72 1.24 -11.13
C LYS A 242 3.47 1.26 -12.65
N TRP A 243 2.80 2.31 -13.11
CA TRP A 243 2.64 2.69 -14.52
C TRP A 243 2.59 4.22 -14.62
N GLY A 244 2.80 4.82 -15.80
CA GLY A 244 2.75 6.29 -15.93
C GLY A 244 3.78 7.02 -15.05
N PRO A 245 3.47 8.22 -14.52
CA PRO A 245 2.16 8.88 -14.50
C PRO A 245 1.79 9.47 -15.87
N LYS A 246 0.55 9.25 -16.32
CA LYS A 246 -0.03 9.96 -17.48
C LYS A 246 -1.22 10.77 -16.97
N THR A 247 -1.28 12.04 -17.32
CA THR A 247 -2.38 12.94 -16.92
C THR A 247 -3.51 12.88 -17.94
N PHE A 248 -4.74 12.74 -17.45
CA PHE A 248 -5.95 12.70 -18.25
C PHE A 248 -6.94 13.73 -17.73
N ASN A 249 -7.75 14.28 -18.62
CA ASN A 249 -8.94 15.02 -18.25
C ASN A 249 -10.10 14.03 -18.06
N GLU A 250 -11.02 14.38 -17.17
CA GLU A 250 -12.28 13.67 -17.04
C GLU A 250 -13.04 13.69 -18.38
N GLY A 251 -13.39 12.50 -18.91
CA GLY A 251 -14.02 12.35 -20.22
C GLY A 251 -13.08 12.10 -21.40
N ASP A 252 -11.76 12.19 -21.21
CA ASP A 252 -10.79 11.75 -22.24
C ASP A 252 -10.98 10.26 -22.53
N PRO A 253 -10.81 9.78 -23.78
CA PRO A 253 -10.92 8.36 -24.10
C PRO A 253 -9.90 7.55 -23.29
N LYS A 254 -10.27 6.30 -22.95
CA LYS A 254 -9.39 5.38 -22.24
C LYS A 254 -8.03 5.33 -22.96
N PRO A 255 -6.91 5.52 -22.26
CA PRO A 255 -5.60 5.39 -22.89
C PRO A 255 -5.49 3.99 -23.51
N GLU A 256 -5.27 3.93 -24.82
CA GLU A 256 -4.78 2.72 -25.44
C GLU A 256 -3.45 2.39 -24.76
N LEU A 257 -3.38 1.21 -24.15
CA LEU A 257 -2.11 0.68 -23.69
C LEU A 257 -1.20 0.66 -24.91
N ASP A 258 -0.01 1.24 -24.80
CA ASP A 258 1.04 1.03 -25.78
C ASP A 258 1.15 -0.50 -25.93
N ALA A 259 0.57 -1.03 -27.01
CA ALA A 259 0.62 -2.45 -27.29
C ALA A 259 2.11 -2.75 -27.33
N ASN A 260 2.61 -3.47 -26.31
CA ASN A 260 4.01 -3.85 -26.18
C ASN A 260 4.54 -4.06 -27.60
N PRO A 261 5.53 -3.28 -28.09
CA PRO A 261 6.09 -3.59 -29.40
C PRO A 261 6.58 -5.02 -29.24
N ARG A 262 5.92 -5.96 -29.95
CA ARG A 262 6.43 -7.32 -30.07
C ARG A 262 7.91 -7.14 -30.40
N PRO A 263 8.86 -7.76 -29.69
CA PRO A 263 10.25 -7.70 -30.11
C PRO A 263 10.25 -8.15 -31.56
N THR A 264 10.56 -7.20 -32.45
CA THR A 264 10.61 -7.47 -33.87
C THR A 264 11.70 -8.52 -34.03
N LYS A 265 11.31 -9.72 -34.49
CA LYS A 265 12.26 -10.72 -34.99
C LYS A 265 13.03 -10.08 -36.15
N LYS A 266 14.15 -9.44 -35.85
CA LYS A 266 15.25 -8.96 -36.72
C LYS A 266 16.11 -8.08 -35.81
N GLN A 267 17.24 -8.51 -35.26
CA GLN A 267 18.43 -8.96 -35.98
C GLN A 267 19.10 -10.13 -35.25
N ARG A 268 19.09 -11.30 -35.88
CA ARG A 268 20.13 -12.32 -35.75
C ARG A 268 20.52 -12.67 -37.19
N THR A 269 21.50 -11.93 -37.69
CA THR A 269 22.28 -12.06 -38.94
C THR A 269 23.03 -10.72 -38.99
N GLU A 270 24.35 -10.62 -38.87
CA GLU A 270 25.49 -11.55 -38.98
C GLU A 270 26.53 -11.22 -37.90
#